data_AF-A0A1D6GDC7-F1
#
_entry.id   AF-A0A1D6GDC7-F1
#
_cell.length_a   1.000
_cell.length_b   1.000
_cell.length_c   1.000
_cell.angle_alpha   90.00
_cell.angle_beta   90.00
_cell.angle_gamma   90.00
#
_symmetry.space_group_name_H-M   'P 1'
#
loop_
_entity.id
_entity.type
_entity.pdbx_description
1 polymer ?
#
loop_
_entity_poly.entity_id
_entity_poly.type
_entity_poly.pdbx_seq_one_letter_code
_entity_poly.pdbx_strand_id
1 'polypeptide(L)'
;MLVFVVNNFFMLFERSFEFNIQIWEDILGFENCEFYIKRWPKLDGMRFEDVLISFPEAVPCGIKVASYGGKIILNPDDCYVLQEGDEVIVIAEDDDTYAPAPLPKVRRGYLPKDFVVPKSPERILFCGWRRDIEDMIMVLDAFLAPGSELWMFNDVPEVDRERKLIDGGLDFSRLDNITLVHREGNAVIRRHLESLPLESFDSILILADESVEDSAIQADSRSLATLLLIRDIQAKRLPCKESLISHVPRGTFSEGSWIGEMQQASDKSVIISEILDPRTKNLLSVSKISDYVLSNELVSMALAMVAEDRQINNVLEELFAEQGNEMQIRPSDMYLREEEELNFFEVILRARQRKEIVIGYRLEAAERAIINPIDKVSRRRWSPKDVFVVISEKE
;
A
#
# COMPACT_ATOMS: atom_id res chain seq x y z
N MET A 1 19.00 2.52 -4.90
CA MET A 1 18.50 1.72 -3.77
C MET A 1 17.78 2.58 -2.75
N LEU A 2 18.44 3.34 -1.87
CA LEU A 2 17.75 4.20 -0.88
C LEU A 2 16.79 5.21 -1.51
N VAL A 3 17.20 5.94 -2.56
CA VAL A 3 16.33 6.89 -3.28
C VAL A 3 15.16 6.20 -3.98
N PHE A 4 15.41 5.09 -4.67
CA PHE A 4 14.38 4.27 -5.35
C PHE A 4 13.36 3.71 -4.36
N VAL A 5 13.82 3.21 -3.22
CA VAL A 5 13.00 2.64 -2.16
C VAL A 5 12.19 3.74 -1.47
N VAL A 6 12.81 4.87 -1.08
CA VAL A 6 12.10 6.00 -0.47
C VAL A 6 11.04 6.55 -1.43
N ASN A 7 11.40 6.81 -2.68
CA ASN A 7 10.47 7.38 -3.67
C ASN A 7 9.31 6.42 -3.96
N ASN A 8 9.58 5.13 -4.24
CA ASN A 8 8.52 4.15 -4.53
C ASN A 8 7.66 3.80 -3.32
N PHE A 9 8.20 3.86 -2.09
CA PHE A 9 7.40 3.67 -0.89
C PHE A 9 6.27 4.69 -0.87
N PHE A 10 6.56 6.00 -0.95
CA PHE A 10 5.53 7.04 -0.86
C PHE A 10 4.38 6.90 -1.87
N MET A 11 4.60 6.19 -2.99
CA MET A 11 3.66 6.13 -4.11
C MET A 11 2.86 4.83 -4.24
N LEU A 12 3.35 3.70 -3.70
CA LEU A 12 2.57 2.45 -3.64
C LEU A 12 1.30 2.54 -2.77
N PHE A 13 1.09 3.69 -2.16
CA PHE A 13 0.17 3.95 -1.09
C PHE A 13 -1.13 4.61 -1.53
N GLU A 14 -1.33 4.77 -2.83
CA GLU A 14 -2.44 5.54 -3.38
C GLU A 14 -3.80 4.81 -3.30
N ARG A 15 -3.81 3.48 -3.26
CA ARG A 15 -5.04 2.68 -3.27
C ARG A 15 -5.30 2.03 -1.92
N SER A 16 -6.39 2.41 -1.25
CA SER A 16 -6.85 1.81 0.03
C SER A 16 -5.75 1.81 1.12
N PHE A 17 -5.25 3.01 1.43
CA PHE A 17 -3.98 3.28 2.13
C PHE A 17 -3.86 2.79 3.58
N GLU A 18 -4.91 2.84 4.42
CA GLU A 18 -4.81 2.40 5.83
C GLU A 18 -4.29 0.96 5.95
N PHE A 19 -4.62 0.14 4.96
CA PHE A 19 -4.29 -1.28 4.94
C PHE A 19 -2.93 -1.55 4.33
N ASN A 20 -2.55 -0.83 3.28
CA ASN A 20 -1.27 -1.06 2.62
C ASN A 20 -0.07 -0.67 3.50
N ILE A 21 -0.11 0.44 4.25
CA ILE A 21 1.01 0.76 5.16
C ILE A 21 1.16 -0.32 6.22
N GLN A 22 0.06 -0.71 6.87
CA GLN A 22 0.10 -1.70 7.93
C GLN A 22 0.64 -3.05 7.42
N ILE A 23 0.26 -3.45 6.21
CA ILE A 23 0.79 -4.66 5.56
C ILE A 23 2.29 -4.51 5.27
N TRP A 24 2.75 -3.36 4.78
CA TRP A 24 4.16 -3.13 4.51
C TRP A 24 4.99 -3.03 5.80
N GLU A 25 4.47 -2.38 6.86
CA GLU A 25 5.10 -2.38 8.18
C GLU A 25 5.20 -3.79 8.75
N ASP A 26 4.17 -4.62 8.57
CA ASP A 26 4.19 -6.02 9.00
C ASP A 26 5.17 -6.89 8.20
N ILE A 27 5.30 -6.67 6.89
CA ILE A 27 6.14 -7.48 6.00
C ILE A 27 7.61 -7.07 6.04
N LEU A 28 7.88 -5.78 6.25
CA LEU A 28 9.24 -5.25 6.32
C LEU A 28 9.80 -5.26 7.75
N GLY A 29 8.93 -5.36 8.74
CA GLY A 29 9.29 -5.38 10.14
C GLY A 29 9.53 -6.80 10.65
N PHE A 30 10.61 -6.95 11.43
CA PHE A 30 11.03 -8.20 12.07
C PHE A 30 10.08 -8.72 13.17
N GLU A 31 8.93 -8.08 13.36
CA GLU A 31 8.00 -8.44 14.43
C GLU A 31 6.93 -9.46 13.98
N ASN A 32 6.65 -9.57 12.68
CA ASN A 32 5.54 -10.37 12.16
C ASN A 32 5.99 -11.43 11.14
N CYS A 33 5.66 -11.25 9.86
CA CYS A 33 5.93 -12.25 8.82
C CYS A 33 6.70 -11.61 7.68
N GLU A 34 7.85 -12.19 7.35
CA GLU A 34 8.79 -11.63 6.38
C GLU A 34 9.05 -12.60 5.22
N PHE A 35 9.79 -12.11 4.21
CA PHE A 35 10.23 -12.94 3.09
C PHE A 35 11.46 -13.76 3.46
N TYR A 36 11.35 -15.08 3.28
CA TYR A 36 12.46 -16.02 3.42
C TYR A 36 12.69 -16.81 2.13
N ILE A 37 13.96 -17.05 1.82
CA ILE A 37 14.38 -17.86 0.67
C ILE A 37 15.09 -19.11 1.19
N LYS A 38 14.54 -20.29 0.88
CA LYS A 38 15.10 -21.54 1.39
C LYS A 38 14.99 -22.68 0.39
N ARG A 39 16.06 -23.47 0.30
CA ARG A 39 16.09 -24.68 -0.52
C ARG A 39 15.36 -25.83 0.17
N TRP A 40 14.46 -26.47 -0.57
CA TRP A 40 13.71 -27.64 -0.09
C TRP A 40 13.83 -28.82 -1.06
N PRO A 41 14.86 -29.68 -0.94
CA PRO A 41 15.08 -30.80 -1.88
C PRO A 41 13.92 -31.80 -1.98
N LYS A 42 13.02 -31.82 -1.00
CA LYS A 42 11.83 -32.67 -0.99
C LYS A 42 10.75 -32.20 -1.99
N LEU A 43 10.85 -30.96 -2.46
CA LEU A 43 9.89 -30.35 -3.39
C LEU A 43 10.36 -30.44 -4.85
N ASP A 44 11.58 -30.95 -5.10
CA ASP A 44 12.11 -31.14 -6.44
C ASP A 44 11.16 -32.04 -7.26
N GLY A 45 10.78 -31.59 -8.45
CA GLY A 45 9.82 -32.27 -9.32
C GLY A 45 8.34 -31.97 -9.02
N MET A 46 8.02 -31.23 -7.95
CA MET A 46 6.66 -30.76 -7.68
C MET A 46 6.32 -29.54 -8.53
N ARG A 47 5.03 -29.37 -8.83
CA ARG A 47 4.52 -28.17 -9.49
C ARG A 47 4.33 -27.04 -8.50
N PHE A 48 4.46 -25.80 -8.95
CA PHE A 48 4.23 -24.65 -8.11
C PHE A 48 2.80 -24.60 -7.53
N GLU A 49 1.79 -25.06 -8.29
CA GLU A 49 0.40 -25.17 -7.78
C GLU A 49 0.30 -26.03 -6.50
N ASP A 50 1.11 -27.08 -6.41
CA ASP A 50 1.14 -28.00 -5.27
C ASP A 50 2.02 -27.44 -4.15
N VAL A 51 3.15 -26.83 -4.50
CA VAL A 51 4.06 -26.16 -3.55
C VAL A 51 3.32 -25.08 -2.78
N LEU A 52 2.48 -24.30 -3.45
CA LEU A 52 1.69 -23.20 -2.89
C LEU A 52 0.80 -23.64 -1.70
N ILE A 53 0.31 -24.88 -1.72
CA ILE A 53 -0.52 -25.45 -0.64
C ILE A 53 0.23 -26.45 0.25
N SER A 54 1.56 -26.55 0.09
CA SER A 54 2.39 -27.50 0.83
C SER A 54 2.84 -26.99 2.20
N PHE A 55 2.71 -25.69 2.49
CA PHE A 55 3.20 -25.09 3.72
C PHE A 55 2.03 -24.66 4.63
N PRO A 56 1.85 -25.30 5.81
CA PRO A 56 0.83 -24.88 6.76
C PRO A 56 1.13 -23.53 7.40
N GLU A 57 2.41 -23.26 7.72
CA GLU A 57 2.87 -22.07 8.47
C GLU A 57 3.48 -20.98 7.57
N ALA A 58 3.45 -21.14 6.25
CA ALA A 58 4.01 -20.16 5.32
C ALA A 58 3.19 -20.07 4.03
N VAL A 59 3.34 -18.96 3.30
CA VAL A 59 2.74 -18.77 1.97
C VAL A 59 3.84 -18.66 0.92
N PRO A 60 4.00 -19.62 0.00
CA PRO A 60 4.91 -19.48 -1.13
C PRO A 60 4.49 -18.36 -2.08
N CYS A 61 5.42 -17.46 -2.39
CA CYS A 61 5.19 -16.28 -3.24
C CYS A 61 6.03 -16.29 -4.51
N GLY A 62 7.07 -17.11 -4.57
CA GLY A 62 7.98 -17.14 -5.72
C GLY A 62 9.00 -18.25 -5.67
N ILE A 63 9.83 -18.30 -6.70
CA ILE A 63 10.91 -19.27 -6.83
C ILE A 63 12.18 -18.55 -7.27
N LYS A 64 13.30 -18.92 -6.66
CA LYS A 64 14.63 -18.58 -7.15
C LYS A 64 15.12 -19.71 -8.05
N VAL A 65 15.22 -19.41 -9.33
CA VAL A 65 15.51 -20.40 -10.37
C VAL A 65 17.02 -20.58 -10.53
N ALA A 66 17.52 -21.77 -10.17
CA ALA A 66 18.95 -22.07 -10.23
C ALA A 66 19.51 -22.04 -11.65
N SER A 67 18.74 -22.53 -12.62
CA SER A 67 19.14 -22.56 -14.04
C SER A 67 19.33 -21.16 -14.64
N TYR A 68 18.70 -20.13 -14.07
CA TYR A 68 18.83 -18.74 -14.48
C TYR A 68 19.81 -17.96 -13.59
N GLY A 69 20.80 -18.65 -13.01
CA GLY A 69 21.82 -18.02 -12.18
C GLY A 69 21.30 -17.49 -10.85
N GLY A 70 20.18 -18.05 -10.35
CA GLY A 70 19.53 -17.60 -9.12
C GLY A 70 18.62 -16.38 -9.32
N LYS A 71 18.07 -16.20 -10.53
CA LYS A 71 17.04 -15.17 -10.78
C LYS A 71 15.80 -15.47 -9.95
N ILE A 72 15.30 -14.45 -9.27
CA ILE A 72 14.02 -14.49 -8.56
C ILE A 72 12.87 -14.28 -9.54
N ILE A 73 11.83 -15.10 -9.40
CA ILE A 73 10.57 -14.98 -10.12
C ILE A 73 9.48 -15.01 -9.05
N LEU A 74 8.86 -13.85 -8.79
CA LEU A 74 7.63 -13.80 -8.02
C LEU A 74 6.46 -14.27 -8.88
N ASN A 75 5.47 -14.87 -8.22
CA ASN A 75 4.24 -15.32 -8.87
C ASN A 75 4.44 -16.18 -10.14
N PRO A 76 5.25 -17.27 -10.09
CA PRO A 76 5.48 -18.11 -11.26
C PRO A 76 4.20 -18.82 -11.72
N ASP A 77 4.21 -19.30 -12.97
CA ASP A 77 3.10 -20.09 -13.51
C ASP A 77 2.88 -21.38 -12.69
N ASP A 78 1.62 -21.78 -12.54
CA ASP A 78 1.21 -22.98 -11.79
C ASP A 78 1.85 -24.27 -12.29
N CYS A 79 2.16 -24.31 -13.59
CA CYS A 79 2.78 -25.45 -14.26
C CYS A 79 4.31 -25.49 -14.08
N TYR A 80 4.93 -24.48 -13.47
CA TYR A 80 6.36 -24.48 -13.20
C TYR A 80 6.71 -25.67 -12.31
N VAL A 81 7.70 -26.47 -12.73
CA VAL A 81 8.17 -27.64 -11.99
C VAL A 81 9.49 -27.28 -11.32
N LEU A 82 9.55 -27.39 -10.00
CA LEU A 82 10.77 -27.09 -9.23
C LEU A 82 11.89 -28.03 -9.68
N GLN A 83 13.03 -27.45 -10.03
CA GLN A 83 14.23 -28.17 -10.44
C GLN A 83 15.20 -28.33 -9.26
N GLU A 84 16.14 -29.27 -9.41
CA GLU A 84 17.22 -29.43 -8.43
C GLU A 84 18.02 -28.12 -8.31
N GLY A 85 18.05 -27.57 -7.10
CA GLY A 85 18.76 -26.32 -6.81
C GLY A 85 17.86 -25.09 -6.71
N ASP A 86 16.61 -25.19 -7.15
CA ASP A 86 15.65 -24.12 -6.97
C ASP A 86 15.35 -23.91 -5.48
N GLU A 87 15.11 -22.65 -5.12
CA GLU A 87 14.76 -22.26 -3.74
C GLU A 87 13.37 -21.62 -3.74
N VAL A 88 12.59 -21.89 -2.69
CA VAL A 88 11.22 -21.36 -2.58
C VAL A 88 11.28 -20.08 -1.77
N ILE A 89 10.59 -19.06 -2.27
CA ILE A 89 10.39 -17.78 -1.60
C ILE A 89 9.05 -17.85 -0.90
N VAL A 90 9.04 -17.64 0.41
CA VAL A 90 7.82 -17.71 1.24
C VAL A 90 7.68 -16.47 2.11
N ILE A 91 6.44 -16.17 2.52
CA ILE A 91 6.15 -15.31 3.66
C ILE A 91 5.92 -16.21 4.89
N ALA A 92 6.73 -16.04 5.93
CA ALA A 92 6.67 -16.82 7.17
C ALA A 92 7.05 -15.96 8.39
N GLU A 93 6.76 -16.42 9.60
CA GLU A 93 7.06 -15.70 10.84
C GLU A 93 8.58 -15.61 11.11
N ASP A 94 9.30 -16.70 10.86
CA ASP A 94 10.74 -16.81 11.09
C ASP A 94 11.37 -17.84 10.13
N ASP A 95 12.69 -17.90 10.05
CA ASP A 95 13.42 -18.76 9.11
C ASP A 95 13.30 -20.27 9.40
N ASP A 96 12.94 -20.63 10.64
CA ASP A 96 12.84 -22.00 11.15
C ASP A 96 11.41 -22.45 11.55
N THR A 97 10.41 -21.56 11.44
CA THR A 97 9.02 -21.82 11.86
C THR A 97 8.19 -22.62 10.85
N TYR A 98 8.67 -22.77 9.61
CA TYR A 98 7.91 -23.38 8.52
C TYR A 98 8.61 -24.58 7.88
N ALA A 99 7.81 -25.56 7.44
CA ALA A 99 8.27 -26.72 6.70
C ALA A 99 7.16 -27.25 5.77
N PRO A 100 7.54 -27.90 4.65
CA PRO A 100 6.56 -28.52 3.77
C PRO A 100 5.91 -29.74 4.45
N ALA A 101 4.60 -29.85 4.31
CA ALA A 101 3.74 -30.91 4.79
C ALA A 101 3.06 -31.64 3.61
N PRO A 102 2.44 -32.82 3.84
CA PRO A 102 1.66 -33.50 2.82
C PRO A 102 0.51 -32.62 2.30
N LEU A 103 0.23 -32.72 0.99
CA LEU A 103 -0.78 -31.89 0.34
C LEU A 103 -2.16 -32.04 1.03
N PRO A 104 -2.77 -30.91 1.44
CA PRO A 104 -4.11 -30.93 2.01
C PRO A 104 -5.16 -31.26 0.93
N LYS A 105 -6.29 -31.82 1.36
CA LYS A 105 -7.43 -32.03 0.45
C LYS A 105 -8.21 -30.72 0.31
N VAL A 106 -7.90 -29.96 -0.74
CA VAL A 106 -8.52 -28.66 -1.04
C VAL A 106 -9.56 -28.82 -2.15
N ARG A 107 -10.76 -28.24 -2.00
CA ARG A 107 -11.78 -28.27 -3.06
C ARG A 107 -11.46 -27.22 -4.11
N ARG A 108 -11.35 -27.61 -5.37
CA ARG A 108 -11.25 -26.65 -6.48
C ARG A 108 -12.63 -26.02 -6.73
N GLY A 109 -12.71 -24.69 -6.63
CA GLY A 109 -13.88 -23.89 -6.98
C GLY A 109 -13.61 -23.04 -8.21
N TYR A 110 -14.64 -22.34 -8.71
CA TYR A 110 -14.52 -21.39 -9.81
C TYR A 110 -14.81 -19.98 -9.32
N LEU A 111 -14.21 -18.98 -9.96
CA LEU A 111 -14.47 -17.58 -9.64
C LEU A 111 -15.94 -17.22 -9.91
N PRO A 112 -16.59 -16.49 -8.99
CA PRO A 112 -17.98 -16.05 -9.16
C PRO A 112 -18.12 -14.92 -10.19
N LYS A 113 -17.12 -14.04 -10.27
CA LYS A 113 -17.05 -12.90 -11.19
C LYS A 113 -15.64 -12.82 -11.75
N ASP A 114 -15.51 -12.86 -13.07
CA ASP A 114 -14.22 -12.67 -13.76
C ASP A 114 -14.29 -11.40 -14.59
N PHE A 115 -14.34 -10.25 -13.90
CA PHE A 115 -14.31 -8.95 -14.54
C PHE A 115 -13.14 -8.16 -14.00
N VAL A 116 -12.34 -7.61 -14.92
CA VAL A 116 -11.36 -6.57 -14.64
C VAL A 116 -12.16 -5.29 -14.37
N VAL A 117 -12.01 -4.73 -13.17
CA VAL A 117 -12.61 -3.43 -12.85
C VAL A 117 -11.70 -2.37 -13.49
N PRO A 118 -12.16 -1.62 -14.51
CA PRO A 118 -11.31 -0.62 -15.14
C PRO A 118 -10.90 0.44 -14.11
N LYS A 119 -9.60 0.77 -14.09
CA LYS A 119 -9.08 1.83 -13.23
C LYS A 119 -9.79 3.15 -13.56
N SER A 120 -10.35 3.83 -12.56
CA SER A 120 -10.90 5.17 -12.70
C SER A 120 -9.79 6.21 -12.60
N PRO A 121 -9.92 7.38 -13.26
CA PRO A 121 -9.00 8.48 -13.08
C PRO A 121 -9.05 8.97 -11.63
N GLU A 122 -7.88 9.30 -11.08
CA GLU A 122 -7.69 9.71 -9.69
C GLU A 122 -7.16 11.14 -9.64
N ARG A 123 -7.41 11.85 -8.54
CA ARG A 123 -6.93 13.21 -8.32
C ARG A 123 -6.06 13.30 -7.08
N ILE A 124 -4.79 13.58 -7.28
CA ILE A 124 -3.78 13.66 -6.23
C ILE A 124 -3.38 15.12 -5.98
N LEU A 125 -3.11 15.47 -4.72
CA LEU A 125 -2.50 16.74 -4.35
C LEU A 125 -1.14 16.51 -3.66
N PHE A 126 -0.08 17.11 -4.21
CA PHE A 126 1.22 17.28 -3.56
C PHE A 126 1.29 18.65 -2.89
N CYS A 127 1.53 18.65 -1.58
CA CYS A 127 1.77 19.83 -0.77
C CYS A 127 3.26 19.88 -0.39
N GLY A 128 4.00 20.81 -0.98
CA GLY A 128 5.45 20.95 -0.82
C GLY A 128 6.22 20.75 -2.13
N TRP A 129 7.50 21.11 -2.12
CA TRP A 129 8.45 20.83 -3.19
C TRP A 129 9.58 19.98 -2.60
N ARG A 130 9.47 18.66 -2.76
CA ARG A 130 10.48 17.70 -2.31
C ARG A 130 11.67 17.70 -3.26
N ARG A 131 12.86 17.32 -2.77
CA ARG A 131 13.98 16.98 -3.67
C ARG A 131 13.61 15.78 -4.55
N ASP A 132 14.05 15.83 -5.82
CA ASP A 132 13.85 14.79 -6.84
C ASP A 132 12.35 14.43 -7.04
N ILE A 133 11.46 15.43 -6.96
CA ILE A 133 10.00 15.25 -7.09
C ILE A 133 9.60 14.71 -8.47
N GLU A 134 10.42 14.92 -9.49
CA GLU A 134 10.28 14.36 -10.83
C GLU A 134 10.21 12.83 -10.84
N ASP A 135 11.00 12.16 -9.99
CA ASP A 135 10.95 10.70 -9.87
C ASP A 135 9.58 10.26 -9.36
N MET A 136 8.99 11.02 -8.44
CA MET A 136 7.64 10.74 -7.95
C MET A 136 6.58 10.95 -9.03
N ILE A 137 6.75 11.99 -9.85
CA ILE A 137 5.81 12.27 -10.94
C ILE A 137 5.84 11.14 -11.98
N MET A 138 7.03 10.64 -12.35
CA MET A 138 7.15 9.55 -13.33
C MET A 138 6.51 8.26 -12.84
N VAL A 139 6.72 7.91 -11.58
CA VAL A 139 6.14 6.70 -11.01
C VAL A 139 4.62 6.86 -10.88
N LEU A 140 4.10 8.01 -10.42
CA LEU A 140 2.64 8.22 -10.43
C LEU A 140 2.03 8.10 -11.82
N ASP A 141 2.69 8.64 -12.84
CA ASP A 141 2.24 8.51 -14.22
C ASP A 141 2.16 7.04 -14.66
N ALA A 142 3.14 6.22 -14.29
CA ALA A 142 3.13 4.79 -14.63
C ALA A 142 2.02 3.99 -13.92
N PHE A 143 1.56 4.42 -12.74
CA PHE A 143 0.59 3.69 -11.93
C PHE A 143 -0.86 4.12 -12.14
N LEU A 144 -1.09 5.40 -12.43
CA LEU A 144 -2.41 5.99 -12.50
C LEU A 144 -3.16 5.66 -13.80
N ALA A 145 -4.50 5.69 -13.70
CA ALA A 145 -5.35 5.54 -14.89
C ALA A 145 -5.22 6.75 -15.82
N PRO A 146 -5.42 6.58 -17.14
CA PRO A 146 -5.45 7.69 -18.07
C PRO A 146 -6.51 8.73 -17.69
N GLY A 147 -6.11 10.01 -17.70
CA GLY A 147 -6.98 11.14 -17.35
C GLY A 147 -6.97 11.51 -15.88
N SER A 148 -6.02 10.98 -15.11
CA SER A 148 -5.78 11.38 -13.72
C SER A 148 -5.14 12.78 -13.64
N GLU A 149 -5.30 13.46 -12.51
CA GLU A 149 -4.73 14.80 -12.29
C GLU A 149 -3.79 14.81 -11.09
N LEU A 150 -2.60 15.37 -11.27
CA LEU A 150 -1.66 15.63 -10.18
C LEU A 150 -1.54 17.14 -9.94
N TRP A 151 -2.04 17.59 -8.80
CA TRP A 151 -1.98 18.97 -8.37
C TRP A 151 -0.73 19.22 -7.53
N MET A 152 0.07 20.22 -7.91
CA MET A 152 1.26 20.62 -7.15
C MET A 152 1.04 21.97 -6.48
N PHE A 153 0.99 21.96 -5.15
CA PHE A 153 0.83 23.13 -4.30
C PHE A 153 2.10 23.40 -3.48
N ASN A 154 2.83 24.46 -3.85
CA ASN A 154 4.08 24.87 -3.20
C ASN A 154 4.41 26.34 -3.52
N ASP A 155 5.46 26.87 -2.90
CA ASP A 155 5.85 28.28 -3.00
C ASP A 155 6.80 28.57 -4.17
N VAL A 156 7.22 27.55 -4.92
CA VAL A 156 8.01 27.70 -6.13
C VAL A 156 7.15 28.38 -7.21
N PRO A 157 7.60 29.49 -7.83
CA PRO A 157 6.87 30.14 -8.92
C PRO A 157 6.65 29.19 -10.10
N GLU A 158 5.46 29.22 -10.70
CA GLU A 158 5.08 28.31 -11.80
C GLU A 158 6.09 28.31 -12.96
N VAL A 159 6.63 29.48 -13.31
CA VAL A 159 7.63 29.68 -14.37
C VAL A 159 8.93 28.92 -14.11
N ASP A 160 9.31 28.75 -12.84
CA ASP A 160 10.54 28.05 -12.47
C ASP A 160 10.33 26.54 -12.30
N ARG A 161 9.08 26.08 -12.14
CA ARG A 161 8.76 24.65 -11.93
C ARG A 161 9.08 23.81 -13.14
N GLU A 162 8.63 24.24 -14.32
CA GLU A 162 8.89 23.51 -15.56
C GLU A 162 10.39 23.35 -15.81
N ARG A 163 11.17 24.44 -15.62
CA ARG A 163 12.62 24.38 -15.76
C ARG A 163 13.24 23.39 -14.79
N LYS A 164 12.87 23.44 -13.50
CA LYS A 164 13.40 22.52 -12.49
C LYS A 164 13.09 21.05 -12.80
N LEU A 165 11.87 20.76 -13.24
CA LEU A 165 11.46 19.40 -13.60
C LEU A 165 12.24 18.88 -14.82
N ILE A 166 12.42 19.71 -15.85
CA ILE A 166 13.23 19.36 -17.03
C ILE A 166 14.71 19.16 -16.66
N ASP A 167 15.26 20.02 -15.81
CA ASP A 167 16.64 19.91 -15.34
C ASP A 167 16.85 18.62 -14.51
N GLY A 168 15.83 18.17 -13.78
CA GLY A 168 15.77 16.87 -13.09
C GLY A 168 15.60 15.66 -14.01
N GLY A 169 15.33 15.90 -15.30
CA GLY A 169 15.19 14.85 -16.31
C GLY A 169 13.74 14.45 -16.63
N LEU A 170 12.73 15.17 -16.11
CA LEU A 170 11.33 14.94 -16.46
C LEU A 170 11.05 15.44 -17.88
N ASP A 171 10.50 14.55 -18.70
CA ASP A 171 9.99 14.90 -20.02
C ASP A 171 8.46 14.89 -20.00
N PHE A 172 7.85 16.08 -20.02
CA PHE A 172 6.39 16.24 -20.03
C PHE A 172 5.71 15.54 -21.22
N SER A 173 6.42 15.32 -22.32
CA SER A 173 5.86 14.62 -23.48
C SER A 173 5.73 13.11 -23.30
N ARG A 174 6.34 12.56 -22.24
CA ARG A 174 6.28 11.15 -21.87
C ARG A 174 5.22 10.85 -20.81
N LEU A 175 4.52 11.87 -20.31
CA LEU A 175 3.41 11.69 -19.39
C LEU A 175 2.18 11.25 -20.19
N ASP A 176 1.79 9.98 -20.01
CA ASP A 176 0.70 9.36 -20.77
C ASP A 176 -0.63 9.39 -19.99
N ASN A 177 -0.58 9.35 -18.66
CA ASN A 177 -1.74 9.12 -17.81
C ASN A 177 -2.15 10.35 -17.00
N ILE A 178 -1.19 11.18 -16.57
CA ILE A 178 -1.45 12.31 -15.66
C ILE A 178 -1.37 13.68 -16.31
N THR A 179 -2.22 14.59 -15.84
CA THR A 179 -2.13 16.03 -16.15
C THR A 179 -1.65 16.79 -14.92
N LEU A 180 -0.61 17.61 -15.09
CA LEU A 180 -0.05 18.43 -14.01
C LEU A 180 -0.83 19.75 -13.86
N VAL A 181 -1.28 20.05 -12.64
CA VAL A 181 -1.97 21.30 -12.30
C VAL A 181 -1.15 22.08 -11.28
N HIS A 182 -0.65 23.25 -11.66
CA HIS A 182 0.21 24.06 -10.81
C HIS A 182 -0.60 25.05 -9.97
N ARG A 183 -0.33 25.11 -8.67
CA ARG A 183 -0.84 26.14 -7.75
C ARG A 183 0.28 26.69 -6.89
N GLU A 184 0.43 28.01 -6.89
CA GLU A 184 1.38 28.71 -6.03
C GLU A 184 0.74 29.03 -4.68
N GLY A 185 1.44 28.72 -3.60
CA GLY A 185 1.00 29.04 -2.25
C GLY A 185 1.87 28.40 -1.19
N ASN A 186 1.53 28.66 0.07
CA ASN A 186 2.30 28.18 1.19
C ASN A 186 1.43 27.20 1.99
N ALA A 187 1.92 25.97 2.13
CA ALA A 187 1.27 24.87 2.84
C ALA A 187 0.91 25.18 4.30
N VAL A 188 1.66 26.04 4.97
CA VAL A 188 1.35 26.41 6.37
C VAL A 188 0.37 27.58 6.50
N ILE A 189 -0.09 28.18 5.40
CA ILE A 189 -1.03 29.31 5.42
C ILE A 189 -2.44 28.84 5.08
N ARG A 190 -3.33 28.87 6.08
CA ARG A 190 -4.75 28.48 5.93
C ARG A 190 -5.43 29.10 4.71
N ARG A 191 -5.31 30.42 4.51
CA ARG A 191 -5.97 31.12 3.39
C ARG A 191 -5.57 30.57 2.02
N HIS A 192 -4.34 30.07 1.87
CA HIS A 192 -3.87 29.54 0.59
C HIS A 192 -4.40 28.11 0.38
N LEU A 193 -4.37 27.27 1.42
CA LEU A 193 -5.02 25.95 1.38
C LEU A 193 -6.54 26.04 1.14
N GLU A 194 -7.19 27.07 1.67
CA GLU A 194 -8.60 27.33 1.42
C GLU A 194 -8.92 27.70 -0.05
N SER A 195 -7.92 28.04 -0.87
CA SER A 195 -8.19 28.23 -2.30
C SER A 195 -8.34 26.91 -3.06
N LEU A 196 -7.93 25.78 -2.45
CA LEU A 196 -7.92 24.47 -3.07
C LEU A 196 -9.24 23.71 -2.83
N PRO A 197 -9.67 22.87 -3.79
CA PRO A 197 -10.83 22.00 -3.64
C PRO A 197 -10.45 20.72 -2.88
N LEU A 198 -10.09 20.85 -1.60
CA LEU A 198 -9.54 19.78 -0.75
C LEU A 198 -10.43 18.53 -0.63
N GLU A 199 -11.74 18.66 -0.89
CA GLU A 199 -12.73 17.58 -0.77
C GLU A 199 -12.85 16.72 -2.04
N SER A 200 -12.18 17.12 -3.12
CA SER A 200 -12.23 16.44 -4.41
C SER A 200 -10.95 15.68 -4.76
N PHE A 201 -9.97 15.68 -3.86
CA PHE A 201 -8.78 14.84 -3.99
C PHE A 201 -9.04 13.49 -3.33
N ASP A 202 -8.67 12.43 -4.04
CA ASP A 202 -8.70 11.07 -3.50
C ASP A 202 -7.58 10.91 -2.46
N SER A 203 -6.40 11.46 -2.78
CA SER A 203 -5.19 11.39 -1.96
C SER A 203 -4.46 12.74 -1.90
N ILE A 204 -3.98 13.11 -0.71
CA ILE A 204 -3.18 14.32 -0.44
C ILE A 204 -1.86 13.92 0.20
N LEU A 205 -0.74 14.16 -0.47
CA LEU A 205 0.60 13.92 0.05
C LEU A 205 1.21 15.25 0.51
N ILE A 206 1.57 15.32 1.78
CA ILE A 206 2.30 16.41 2.42
C ILE A 206 3.75 15.99 2.49
N LEU A 207 4.56 16.59 1.63
CA LEU A 207 5.97 16.26 1.45
C LEU A 207 6.83 17.21 2.28
N ALA A 208 7.97 16.70 2.75
CA ALA A 208 9.01 17.57 3.29
C ALA A 208 9.50 18.48 2.15
N ASP A 209 9.62 19.77 2.45
CA ASP A 209 10.00 20.79 1.49
C ASP A 209 11.54 20.92 1.49
N GLU A 210 12.17 20.89 0.31
CA GLU A 210 13.62 20.93 0.14
C GLU A 210 14.25 22.10 0.91
N SER A 211 13.53 23.21 1.05
CA SER A 211 14.02 24.39 1.78
C SER A 211 14.24 24.18 3.28
N VAL A 212 13.65 23.15 3.87
CA VAL A 212 13.66 22.85 5.32
C VAL A 212 14.02 21.39 5.64
N GLU A 213 14.22 20.55 4.63
CA GLU A 213 14.60 19.13 4.78
C GLU A 213 15.89 18.94 5.61
N ASP A 214 16.83 19.90 5.58
CA ASP A 214 18.07 19.87 6.38
C ASP A 214 17.83 19.83 7.90
N SER A 215 16.64 20.22 8.35
CA SER A 215 16.22 20.12 9.75
C SER A 215 14.94 19.30 9.88
N ALA A 216 15.09 18.01 10.17
CA ALA A 216 13.98 17.07 10.35
C ALA A 216 12.87 17.62 11.28
N ILE A 217 13.23 18.25 12.40
CA ILE A 217 12.25 18.82 13.34
C ILE A 217 11.42 19.95 12.70
N GLN A 218 12.03 20.78 11.86
CA GLN A 218 11.33 21.88 11.20
C GLN A 218 10.45 21.39 10.06
N ALA A 219 10.95 20.44 9.26
CA ALA A 219 10.18 19.78 8.22
C ALA A 219 8.94 19.09 8.82
N ASP A 220 9.13 18.26 9.85
CA ASP A 220 8.04 17.56 10.55
C ASP A 220 7.01 18.54 11.12
N SER A 221 7.47 19.63 11.75
CA SER A 221 6.56 20.64 12.30
C SER A 221 5.71 21.30 11.21
N ARG A 222 6.24 21.51 10.00
CA ARG A 222 5.49 22.08 8.87
C ARG A 222 4.54 21.07 8.24
N SER A 223 4.96 19.82 8.10
CA SER A 223 4.11 18.74 7.58
C SER A 223 2.90 18.52 8.50
N LEU A 224 3.13 18.46 9.82
CA LEU A 224 2.05 18.34 10.81
C LEU A 224 1.14 19.57 10.87
N ALA A 225 1.71 20.78 10.75
CA ALA A 225 0.89 21.99 10.69
C ALA A 225 -0.03 21.98 9.47
N THR A 226 0.50 21.57 8.31
CA THR A 226 -0.27 21.43 7.06
C THR A 226 -1.37 20.38 7.20
N LEU A 227 -1.06 19.22 7.78
CA LEU A 227 -2.02 18.13 8.03
C LEU A 227 -3.20 18.62 8.89
N LEU A 228 -2.89 19.30 10.00
CA LEU A 228 -3.91 19.84 10.92
C LEU A 228 -4.76 20.92 10.24
N LEU A 229 -4.14 21.79 9.43
CA LEU A 229 -4.87 22.82 8.70
C LEU A 229 -5.83 22.23 7.66
N ILE A 230 -5.39 21.24 6.87
CA ILE A 230 -6.23 20.59 5.87
C ILE A 230 -7.43 19.93 6.53
N ARG A 231 -7.21 19.16 7.62
CA ARG A 231 -8.30 18.51 8.35
C ARG A 231 -9.28 19.52 8.97
N ASP A 232 -8.78 20.61 9.56
CA ASP A 232 -9.64 21.67 10.12
C ASP A 232 -10.43 22.41 9.02
N ILE A 233 -9.85 22.64 7.85
CA ILE A 233 -10.55 23.25 6.70
C ILE A 233 -11.64 22.30 6.19
N GLN A 234 -11.34 21.02 5.99
CA GLN A 234 -12.31 20.02 5.55
C GLN A 234 -13.48 19.89 6.54
N ALA A 235 -13.18 19.83 7.85
CA ALA A 235 -14.20 19.77 8.90
C ALA A 235 -15.13 21.00 8.88
N LYS A 236 -14.60 22.20 8.64
CA LYS A 236 -15.42 23.43 8.56
C LYS A 236 -16.26 23.53 7.29
N ARG A 237 -15.81 22.93 6.19
CA ARG A 237 -16.50 22.95 4.89
C ARG A 237 -17.54 21.87 4.75
N LEU A 238 -17.45 20.81 5.55
CA LEU A 238 -18.48 19.79 5.67
C LEU A 238 -19.50 20.27 6.71
N PRO A 239 -20.68 20.79 6.31
CA PRO A 239 -21.75 21.00 7.26
C PRO A 239 -22.18 19.65 7.83
N CYS A 240 -22.24 19.54 9.16
CA CYS A 240 -22.84 18.43 9.88
C CYS A 240 -24.18 18.06 9.22
N LYS A 241 -24.30 16.83 8.72
CA LYS A 241 -25.50 16.29 8.04
C LYS A 241 -26.59 15.99 9.09
N GLU A 242 -27.03 16.99 9.84
CA GLU A 242 -28.05 16.84 10.90
C GLU A 242 -29.43 17.40 10.53
N SER A 243 -29.79 17.55 9.25
CA SER A 243 -31.07 18.17 8.87
C SER A 243 -32.00 17.38 7.95
N LEU A 244 -31.85 16.06 7.77
CA LEU A 244 -32.78 15.29 6.92
C LEU A 244 -33.27 13.93 7.44
N ILE A 245 -33.23 13.64 8.75
CA ILE A 245 -34.03 12.54 9.32
C ILE A 245 -34.85 13.03 10.51
N SER A 246 -36.15 12.99 10.32
CA SER A 246 -37.22 13.40 11.23
C SER A 246 -37.28 12.59 12.55
N HIS A 247 -37.45 13.32 13.65
CA HIS A 247 -38.14 12.97 14.91
C HIS A 247 -37.67 11.76 15.75
N VAL A 248 -36.90 12.01 16.81
CA VAL A 248 -37.13 11.51 18.20
C VAL A 248 -36.53 12.51 19.21
N PRO A 249 -37.21 12.92 20.31
CA PRO A 249 -36.66 13.88 21.26
C PRO A 249 -35.91 13.24 22.44
N ARG A 250 -34.78 13.89 22.77
CA ARG A 250 -34.24 14.14 24.13
C ARG A 250 -33.40 13.03 24.78
N GLY A 251 -32.09 13.21 24.70
CA GLY A 251 -31.08 12.71 25.63
C GLY A 251 -29.85 13.60 25.55
N THR A 252 -29.45 14.19 26.67
CA THR A 252 -28.35 15.14 26.87
C THR A 252 -27.04 14.71 26.18
N PHE A 253 -26.69 15.36 25.07
CA PHE A 253 -25.35 15.29 24.48
C PHE A 253 -24.56 16.54 24.85
N SER A 254 -23.40 16.29 25.45
CA SER A 254 -22.40 17.27 25.87
C SER A 254 -21.83 18.00 24.66
N GLU A 255 -21.66 19.32 24.80
CA GLU A 255 -20.90 20.16 23.88
C GLU A 255 -19.50 19.58 23.62
N GLY A 256 -19.09 19.60 22.35
CA GLY A 256 -17.70 19.70 21.91
C GLY A 256 -16.87 18.43 21.99
N SER A 257 -16.83 17.65 20.90
CA SER A 257 -15.65 16.85 20.59
C SER A 257 -15.30 17.02 19.12
N TRP A 258 -14.42 17.99 18.85
CA TRP A 258 -13.81 18.26 17.55
C TRP A 258 -13.24 16.98 16.90
N ILE A 259 -12.87 15.99 17.73
CA ILE A 259 -12.40 14.67 17.32
C ILE A 259 -13.45 13.87 16.54
N GLY A 260 -14.74 14.00 16.87
CA GLY A 260 -15.82 13.29 16.17
C GLY A 260 -16.16 13.90 14.81
N GLU A 261 -16.04 15.22 14.68
CA GLU A 261 -16.25 15.95 13.42
C GLU A 261 -15.09 15.71 12.43
N MET A 262 -13.86 15.60 12.93
CA MET A 262 -12.69 15.17 12.13
C MET A 262 -12.84 13.75 11.57
N GLN A 263 -13.56 12.89 12.28
CA GLN A 263 -13.75 11.47 11.92
C GLN A 263 -14.74 11.29 10.75
N GLN A 264 -15.78 12.12 10.64
CA GLN A 264 -16.70 12.09 9.49
C GLN A 264 -16.09 12.70 8.20
N ALA A 265 -15.05 13.52 8.35
CA ALA A 265 -14.31 14.11 7.23
C ALA A 265 -13.17 13.20 6.72
N SER A 266 -12.71 12.23 7.51
CA SER A 266 -11.62 11.32 7.10
C SER A 266 -12.06 10.24 6.11
N ASP A 267 -13.35 9.93 6.03
CA ASP A 267 -13.89 8.85 5.20
C ASP A 267 -13.83 9.09 3.68
N LYS A 268 -13.33 10.23 3.20
CA LYS A 268 -13.33 10.59 1.77
C LYS A 268 -12.00 10.91 1.12
N SER A 269 -11.01 11.39 1.88
CA SER A 269 -9.71 11.77 1.31
C SER A 269 -8.59 11.25 2.22
N VAL A 270 -7.70 10.46 1.63
CA VAL A 270 -6.49 9.98 2.29
C VAL A 270 -5.51 11.14 2.38
N ILE A 271 -4.93 11.37 3.56
CA ILE A 271 -3.85 12.35 3.73
C ILE A 271 -2.62 11.58 4.18
N ILE A 272 -1.48 11.85 3.58
CA ILE A 272 -0.19 11.21 3.89
C ILE A 272 0.78 12.33 4.25
N SER A 273 1.39 12.26 5.41
CA SER A 273 2.42 13.20 5.84
C SER A 273 3.76 12.51 5.93
N GLU A 274 4.75 13.03 5.19
CA GLU A 274 6.15 12.65 5.35
C GLU A 274 6.68 13.19 6.69
N ILE A 275 7.25 12.30 7.49
CA ILE A 275 7.90 12.61 8.77
C ILE A 275 9.32 12.04 8.77
N LEU A 276 10.30 12.92 8.91
CA LEU A 276 11.71 12.56 8.82
C LEU A 276 12.26 12.01 10.14
N ASP A 277 11.80 12.50 11.31
CA ASP A 277 12.22 12.01 12.63
C ASP A 277 11.29 10.90 13.16
N PRO A 278 11.78 9.66 13.34
CA PRO A 278 11.01 8.56 13.93
C PRO A 278 10.48 8.87 15.34
N ARG A 279 11.15 9.74 16.11
CA ARG A 279 10.67 10.16 17.43
C ARG A 279 9.37 10.94 17.33
N THR A 280 9.22 11.77 16.30
CA THR A 280 7.98 12.49 16.04
C THR A 280 6.85 11.51 15.74
N LYS A 281 7.08 10.48 14.90
CA LYS A 281 6.11 9.40 14.64
C LYS A 281 5.68 8.71 15.94
N ASN A 282 6.63 8.35 16.80
CA ASN A 282 6.35 7.68 18.08
C ASN A 282 5.56 8.55 19.08
N LEU A 283 5.66 9.87 18.99
CA LEU A 283 4.82 10.77 19.79
C LEU A 283 3.39 10.87 19.23
N LEU A 284 3.26 10.77 17.90
CA LEU A 284 1.97 10.83 17.22
C LEU A 284 1.17 9.53 17.33
N SER A 285 1.81 8.37 17.56
CA SER A 285 1.14 7.08 17.78
C SER A 285 0.14 7.08 18.95
N VAL A 286 0.34 7.97 19.93
CA VAL A 286 -0.55 8.13 21.10
C VAL A 286 -1.80 8.96 20.76
N SER A 287 -1.81 9.65 19.62
CA SER A 287 -2.90 10.47 19.13
C SER A 287 -3.56 9.82 17.92
N LYS A 288 -4.87 10.00 17.72
CA LYS A 288 -5.58 9.60 16.48
C LYS A 288 -5.12 10.33 15.20
N ILE A 289 -3.97 11.03 15.27
CA ILE A 289 -3.27 11.65 14.13
C ILE A 289 -2.30 10.62 13.52
N SER A 290 -2.09 9.47 14.19
CA SER A 290 -1.21 8.37 13.80
C SER A 290 -1.49 7.78 12.43
N ASP A 291 -2.74 7.87 11.94
CA ASP A 291 -3.20 7.04 10.83
C ASP A 291 -2.67 7.52 9.46
N TYR A 292 -1.83 8.56 9.44
CA TYR A 292 -1.52 9.36 8.26
C TYR A 292 -0.05 9.84 8.20
N VAL A 293 0.88 9.11 8.82
CA VAL A 293 2.30 9.48 8.93
C VAL A 293 3.21 8.38 8.36
N LEU A 294 3.97 8.70 7.32
CA LEU A 294 4.99 7.82 6.75
C LEU A 294 6.37 8.33 7.18
N SER A 295 7.17 7.47 7.80
CA SER A 295 8.52 7.83 8.25
C SER A 295 9.62 7.05 7.53
N ASN A 296 10.85 7.54 7.67
CA ASN A 296 12.07 6.86 7.24
C ASN A 296 12.35 5.52 7.98
N GLU A 297 11.45 5.10 8.86
CA GLU A 297 11.50 3.78 9.50
C GLU A 297 11.31 2.64 8.49
N LEU A 298 10.40 2.77 7.52
CA LEU A 298 10.20 1.79 6.43
C LEU A 298 11.49 1.56 5.64
N VAL A 299 12.22 2.63 5.37
CA VAL A 299 13.51 2.59 4.68
C VAL A 299 14.55 1.88 5.54
N SER A 300 14.56 2.16 6.85
CA SER A 300 15.47 1.51 7.80
C SER A 300 15.19 0.01 7.92
N MET A 301 13.92 -0.37 7.94
CA MET A 301 13.45 -1.76 7.94
C MET A 301 13.88 -2.49 6.65
N ALA A 302 13.59 -1.91 5.47
CA ALA A 302 14.02 -2.48 4.19
C ALA A 302 15.55 -2.66 4.10
N LEU A 303 16.34 -1.69 4.62
CA LEU A 303 17.80 -1.81 4.66
C LEU A 303 18.28 -2.94 5.58
N ALA A 304 17.60 -3.14 6.70
CA ALA A 304 17.91 -4.21 7.63
C ALA A 304 17.63 -5.59 7.01
N MET A 305 16.48 -5.77 6.34
CA MET A 305 16.17 -7.01 5.61
C MET A 305 17.23 -7.34 4.55
N VAL A 306 17.64 -6.33 3.76
CA VAL A 306 18.67 -6.50 2.72
C VAL A 306 20.06 -6.77 3.34
N ALA A 307 20.31 -6.28 4.54
CA ALA A 307 21.54 -6.56 5.28
C ALA A 307 21.59 -8.00 5.79
N GLU A 308 20.45 -8.57 6.16
CA GLU A 308 20.30 -9.96 6.58
C GLU A 308 20.41 -10.94 5.40
N ASP A 309 19.59 -10.75 4.37
CA ASP A 309 19.71 -11.49 3.11
C ASP A 309 19.67 -10.55 1.90
N ARG A 310 20.82 -10.45 1.22
CA ARG A 310 21.00 -9.63 0.02
C ARG A 310 20.08 -10.01 -1.12
N GLN A 311 19.56 -11.24 -1.14
CA GLN A 311 18.67 -11.72 -2.19
C GLN A 311 17.28 -11.08 -2.08
N ILE A 312 16.85 -10.69 -0.87
CA ILE A 312 15.57 -10.00 -0.62
C ILE A 312 15.52 -8.65 -1.33
N ASN A 313 16.66 -8.02 -1.60
CA ASN A 313 16.69 -6.79 -2.39
C ASN A 313 16.05 -6.97 -3.77
N ASN A 314 16.24 -8.13 -4.42
CA ASN A 314 15.62 -8.38 -5.73
C ASN A 314 14.12 -8.62 -5.61
N VAL A 315 13.64 -9.21 -4.50
CA VAL A 315 12.21 -9.37 -4.21
C VAL A 315 11.56 -8.00 -4.03
N LEU A 316 12.16 -7.15 -3.20
CA LEU A 316 11.69 -5.80 -2.95
C LEU A 316 11.74 -4.95 -4.23
N GLU A 317 12.85 -4.99 -4.98
CA GLU A 317 12.96 -4.28 -6.25
C GLU A 317 11.87 -4.70 -7.25
N GLU A 318 11.51 -5.98 -7.32
CA GLU A 318 10.40 -6.43 -8.18
C GLU A 318 9.04 -5.90 -7.69
N LEU A 319 8.77 -5.95 -6.37
CA LEU A 319 7.52 -5.45 -5.79
C LEU A 319 7.39 -3.92 -5.88
N PHE A 320 8.51 -3.19 -5.89
CA PHE A 320 8.57 -1.73 -6.03
C PHE A 320 8.74 -1.27 -7.47
N ALA A 321 9.03 -2.16 -8.43
CA ALA A 321 9.24 -1.79 -9.82
C ALA A 321 7.94 -1.32 -10.46
N GLU A 322 8.04 -0.50 -11.51
CA GLU A 322 6.89 -0.07 -12.31
C GLU A 322 6.22 -1.25 -13.03
N GLN A 323 7.00 -2.24 -13.49
CA GLN A 323 6.52 -3.43 -14.17
C GLN A 323 6.78 -4.68 -13.33
N GLY A 324 5.83 -5.63 -13.35
CA GLY A 324 5.95 -6.90 -12.63
C GLY A 324 4.82 -7.12 -11.64
N ASN A 325 5.12 -7.79 -10.54
CA ASN A 325 4.18 -8.10 -9.49
C ASN A 325 4.09 -6.95 -8.48
N GLU A 326 2.90 -6.65 -7.98
CA GLU A 326 2.70 -5.74 -6.86
C GLU A 326 1.76 -6.34 -5.83
N MET A 327 1.77 -5.77 -4.62
CA MET A 327 0.77 -6.09 -3.62
C MET A 327 -0.49 -5.28 -3.86
N GLN A 328 -1.63 -5.96 -3.93
CA GLN A 328 -2.94 -5.35 -4.13
C GLN A 328 -3.94 -5.85 -3.10
N ILE A 329 -4.88 -4.97 -2.77
CA ILE A 329 -6.04 -5.32 -1.94
C ILE A 329 -7.22 -5.52 -2.87
N ARG A 330 -7.80 -6.72 -2.83
CA ARG A 330 -8.92 -7.11 -3.69
C ARG A 330 -10.16 -7.40 -2.83
N PRO A 331 -11.34 -6.90 -3.23
CA PRO A 331 -12.57 -7.18 -2.50
C PRO A 331 -12.92 -8.68 -2.58
N SER A 332 -13.56 -9.20 -1.53
CA SER A 332 -13.93 -10.62 -1.45
C SER A 332 -14.90 -11.06 -2.54
N ASP A 333 -15.69 -10.15 -3.10
CA ASP A 333 -16.68 -10.45 -4.14
C ASP A 333 -16.06 -10.93 -5.47
N MET A 334 -14.75 -10.73 -5.65
CA MET A 334 -13.99 -11.28 -6.78
C MET A 334 -13.76 -12.79 -6.63
N TYR A 335 -13.61 -13.30 -5.40
CA TYR A 335 -13.23 -14.70 -5.16
C TYR A 335 -14.38 -15.56 -4.62
N LEU A 336 -15.34 -14.95 -3.92
CA LEU A 336 -16.38 -15.64 -3.16
C LEU A 336 -17.78 -15.14 -3.50
N ARG A 337 -18.78 -16.02 -3.32
CA ARG A 337 -20.20 -15.64 -3.32
C ARG A 337 -20.64 -15.29 -1.89
N GLU A 338 -21.70 -14.49 -1.77
CA GLU A 338 -22.33 -14.21 -0.46
C GLU A 338 -22.69 -15.53 0.25
N GLU A 339 -22.41 -15.60 1.56
CA GLU A 339 -22.64 -16.76 2.44
C GLU A 339 -21.79 -18.01 2.11
N GLU A 340 -20.76 -17.91 1.25
CA GLU A 340 -19.89 -19.05 0.95
C GLU A 340 -18.89 -19.35 2.09
N GLU A 341 -18.81 -20.63 2.48
CA GLU A 341 -17.84 -21.11 3.46
C GLU A 341 -16.64 -21.76 2.77
N LEU A 342 -15.51 -21.06 2.79
CA LEU A 342 -14.25 -21.54 2.21
C LEU A 342 -13.13 -21.49 3.26
N ASN A 343 -12.16 -22.39 3.10
CA ASN A 343 -10.88 -22.25 3.79
C ASN A 343 -9.89 -21.39 2.98
N PHE A 344 -8.80 -20.98 3.61
CA PHE A 344 -7.83 -20.08 2.99
C PHE A 344 -7.17 -20.71 1.75
N PHE A 345 -6.83 -22.00 1.78
CA PHE A 345 -6.29 -22.70 0.61
C PHE A 345 -7.27 -22.75 -0.57
N GLU A 346 -8.58 -22.91 -0.32
CA GLU A 346 -9.61 -22.87 -1.36
C GLU A 346 -9.67 -21.48 -2.02
N VAL A 347 -9.46 -20.40 -1.25
CA VAL A 347 -9.36 -19.03 -1.78
C VAL A 347 -8.08 -18.86 -2.61
N ILE A 348 -6.93 -19.32 -2.11
CA ILE A 348 -5.66 -19.28 -2.85
C ILE A 348 -5.82 -19.94 -4.23
N LEU A 349 -6.35 -21.17 -4.28
CA LEU A 349 -6.52 -21.90 -5.55
C LEU A 349 -7.52 -21.22 -6.51
N ARG A 350 -8.47 -20.43 -6.01
CA ARG A 350 -9.34 -19.60 -6.87
C ARG A 350 -8.60 -18.39 -7.41
N ALA A 351 -7.83 -17.72 -6.57
CA ALA A 351 -7.02 -16.57 -6.97
C ALA A 351 -5.96 -16.94 -8.04
N ARG A 352 -5.47 -18.19 -8.02
CA ARG A 352 -4.60 -18.73 -9.09
C ARG A 352 -5.23 -18.71 -10.48
N GLN A 353 -6.56 -18.78 -10.60
CA GLN A 353 -7.24 -18.66 -11.90
C GLN A 353 -7.06 -17.27 -12.53
N ARG A 354 -6.74 -16.26 -11.72
CA ARG A 354 -6.38 -14.89 -12.13
C ARG A 354 -4.88 -14.61 -12.08
N LYS A 355 -4.06 -15.65 -11.86
CA LYS A 355 -2.61 -15.53 -11.61
C LYS A 355 -2.29 -14.64 -10.41
N GLU A 356 -3.06 -14.72 -9.34
CA GLU A 356 -2.84 -13.96 -8.11
C GLU A 356 -2.41 -14.90 -6.97
N ILE A 357 -1.51 -14.47 -6.10
CA ILE A 357 -1.13 -15.20 -4.88
C ILE A 357 -1.73 -14.50 -3.67
N VAL A 358 -2.71 -15.13 -3.01
CA VAL A 358 -3.30 -14.58 -1.78
C VAL A 358 -2.35 -14.83 -0.62
N ILE A 359 -1.84 -13.75 -0.02
CA ILE A 359 -0.90 -13.79 1.10
C ILE A 359 -1.59 -13.53 2.44
N GLY A 360 -2.78 -12.93 2.43
CA GLY A 360 -3.51 -12.59 3.64
C GLY A 360 -4.92 -12.08 3.38
N TYR A 361 -5.57 -11.64 4.44
CA TYR A 361 -6.91 -11.04 4.38
C TYR A 361 -7.14 -10.07 5.53
N ARG A 362 -8.13 -9.18 5.36
CA ARG A 362 -8.69 -8.37 6.44
C ARG A 362 -10.19 -8.59 6.53
N LEU A 363 -10.65 -8.84 7.75
CA LEU A 363 -12.06 -8.96 8.05
C LEU A 363 -12.71 -7.60 8.24
N GLU A 364 -14.00 -7.49 7.94
CA GLU A 364 -14.79 -6.26 8.15
C GLU A 364 -14.69 -5.73 9.59
N ALA A 365 -14.67 -6.62 10.58
CA ALA A 365 -14.62 -6.25 12.00
C ALA A 365 -13.19 -6.04 12.53
N ALA A 366 -12.16 -6.26 11.71
CA ALA A 366 -10.76 -6.16 12.11
C ALA A 366 -10.12 -4.88 11.54
N GLU A 367 -9.42 -4.15 12.40
CA GLU A 367 -8.66 -2.95 12.00
C GLU A 367 -7.37 -3.31 11.25
N ARG A 368 -6.75 -4.46 11.56
CA ARG A 368 -5.49 -4.92 10.96
C ARG A 368 -5.68 -6.08 9.99
N ALA A 369 -4.88 -6.10 8.93
CA ALA A 369 -4.78 -7.23 8.03
C ALA A 369 -4.02 -8.39 8.71
N ILE A 370 -4.35 -9.61 8.33
CA ILE A 370 -3.66 -10.82 8.78
C ILE A 370 -2.90 -11.37 7.58
N ILE A 371 -1.59 -11.22 7.59
CA ILE A 371 -0.67 -11.83 6.63
C ILE A 371 -0.29 -13.23 7.13
N ASN A 372 -0.20 -14.20 6.21
CA ASN A 372 0.11 -15.59 6.51
C ASN A 372 -0.74 -16.17 7.67
N PRO A 373 -2.07 -16.30 7.50
CA PRO A 373 -2.94 -16.80 8.57
C PRO A 373 -2.51 -18.21 9.03
N ILE A 374 -2.42 -18.42 10.34
CA ILE A 374 -1.99 -19.70 10.95
C ILE A 374 -2.92 -20.84 10.53
N ASP A 375 -4.24 -20.63 10.64
CA ASP A 375 -5.22 -21.65 10.26
C ASP A 375 -5.68 -21.49 8.81
N LYS A 376 -5.04 -22.24 7.91
CA LYS A 376 -5.34 -22.23 6.48
C LYS A 376 -6.40 -23.26 6.05
N VAL A 377 -6.75 -24.20 6.92
CA VAL A 377 -7.57 -25.38 6.58
C VAL A 377 -9.00 -25.26 7.10
N SER A 378 -9.22 -24.56 8.22
CA SER A 378 -10.57 -24.35 8.73
C SER A 378 -11.39 -23.49 7.77
N ARG A 379 -12.68 -23.83 7.70
CA ARG A 379 -13.63 -23.10 6.87
C ARG A 379 -14.22 -21.96 7.67
N ARG A 380 -14.29 -20.80 7.01
CA ARG A 380 -14.91 -19.60 7.54
C ARG A 380 -15.96 -19.12 6.55
N ARG A 381 -17.04 -18.54 7.08
CA ARG A 381 -17.97 -17.74 6.28
C ARG A 381 -17.43 -16.33 6.10
N TRP A 382 -17.25 -15.93 4.86
CA TRP A 382 -16.68 -14.64 4.49
C TRP A 382 -17.78 -13.58 4.26
N SER A 383 -17.50 -12.33 4.62
CA SER A 383 -18.35 -11.17 4.34
C SER A 383 -17.99 -10.57 2.97
N PRO A 384 -18.96 -10.03 2.21
CA PRO A 384 -18.68 -9.28 0.97
C PRO A 384 -17.85 -8.01 1.20
N LYS A 385 -17.69 -7.58 2.45
CA LYS A 385 -16.84 -6.43 2.83
C LYS A 385 -15.44 -6.83 3.31
N ASP A 386 -15.18 -8.13 3.45
CA ASP A 386 -13.83 -8.61 3.67
C ASP A 386 -12.98 -8.32 2.44
N VAL A 387 -11.68 -8.16 2.63
CA VAL A 387 -10.72 -7.94 1.54
C VAL A 387 -9.57 -8.93 1.65
N PHE A 388 -9.01 -9.30 0.50
CA PHE A 388 -7.84 -10.17 0.40
C PHE A 388 -6.62 -9.36 -0.01
N VAL A 389 -5.48 -9.72 0.56
CA VAL A 389 -4.18 -9.17 0.19
C VAL A 389 -3.54 -10.17 -0.78
N VAL A 390 -3.21 -9.70 -1.97
CA VAL A 390 -2.68 -10.54 -3.05
C VAL A 390 -1.43 -9.96 -3.67
N ILE A 391 -0.53 -10.83 -4.15
CA ILE A 391 0.54 -10.48 -5.06
C ILE A 391 0.06 -10.83 -6.47
N SER A 392 0.04 -9.85 -7.36
CA SER A 392 -0.44 -10.02 -8.73
C SER A 392 0.33 -9.16 -9.71
N GLU A 393 0.39 -9.57 -10.98
CA GLU A 393 0.90 -8.71 -12.04
C GLU A 393 0.04 -7.45 -12.17
N LYS A 394 0.69 -6.33 -12.47
CA LYS A 394 0.02 -5.05 -12.68
C LYS A 394 -0.84 -5.07 -13.94
N GLU A 395 -2.04 -4.49 -13.82
CA GLU A 395 -2.99 -4.27 -14.92
C GLU A 395 -2.65 -3.06 -15.79
#